data_AF-A0A2X2K3L1-F1
#
_entry.id   AF-A0A2X2K3L1-F1
#
_cell.length_a   1.000
_cell.length_b   1.000
_cell.length_c   1.000
_cell.angle_alpha   90.00
_cell.angle_beta   90.00
_cell.angle_gamma   90.00
#
_symmetry.space_group_name_H-M   'P 1'
#
loop_
_entity.id
_entity.type
_entity.pdbx_description
1 polymer ?
#
loop_
_entity_poly.entity_id
_entity_poly.type
_entity_poly.pdbx_seq_one_letter_code
_entity_poly.pdbx_strand_id
1 'polypeptide(L)'
;MAIFGEATLRKNAEVIEAVSQSCLTTGFCLWCQLAFSTYLENATQPHLNNDLQQQLLSGEILGATGLSNPMKSFNDLEKLNLEHTYVDGQLVVSGRMPAVSNIQEDHYFWCDFEA
;
A
#
# COMPACT_ATOMS: atom_id res chain seq x y z
N MET A 1 -14.42 -13.45 2.91
CA MET A 1 -14.96 -13.03 1.60
C MET A 1 -13.79 -12.48 0.81
N ALA A 2 -13.43 -13.07 -0.33
CA ALA A 2 -12.26 -12.61 -1.09
C ALA A 2 -12.56 -11.23 -1.69
N ILE A 3 -11.76 -10.23 -1.33
CA ILE A 3 -12.00 -8.82 -1.65
C ILE A 3 -11.56 -8.53 -3.10
N PHE A 4 -10.85 -9.46 -3.73
CA PHE A 4 -10.39 -9.40 -5.12
C PHE A 4 -10.99 -10.45 -6.06
N GLY A 5 -12.20 -10.94 -5.77
CA GLY A 5 -12.98 -11.64 -6.80
C GLY A 5 -13.28 -10.71 -7.99
N GLU A 6 -13.43 -11.25 -9.21
CA GLU A 6 -13.64 -10.46 -10.43
C GLU A 6 -14.79 -9.43 -10.29
N ALA A 7 -15.91 -9.86 -9.69
CA ALA A 7 -17.05 -8.98 -9.42
C ALA A 7 -16.71 -7.83 -8.46
N THR A 8 -15.91 -8.10 -7.42
CA THR A 8 -15.48 -7.08 -6.46
C THR A 8 -14.49 -6.11 -7.07
N LEU A 9 -13.54 -6.61 -7.87
CA LEU A 9 -12.59 -5.77 -8.62
C LEU A 9 -13.30 -4.78 -9.55
N ARG A 10 -14.30 -5.27 -10.29
CA ARG A 10 -15.13 -4.41 -11.15
C ARG A 10 -15.83 -3.32 -10.34
N LYS A 11 -16.47 -3.70 -9.23
CA LYS A 11 -17.18 -2.75 -8.37
C LYS A 11 -16.24 -1.71 -7.74
N ASN A 12 -15.04 -2.11 -7.33
CA ASN A 12 -14.02 -1.20 -6.81
C ASN A 12 -13.60 -0.18 -7.89
N ALA A 13 -13.42 -0.61 -9.13
CA ALA A 13 -13.10 0.28 -10.24
C ALA A 13 -14.24 1.28 -10.53
N GLU A 14 -15.49 0.82 -10.53
CA GLU A 14 -16.68 1.68 -10.71
C GLU A 14 -16.78 2.75 -9.60
N VAL A 15 -16.47 2.39 -8.35
CA VAL A 15 -16.44 3.34 -7.23
C VAL A 15 -15.33 4.38 -7.40
N ILE A 16 -14.12 3.96 -7.77
CA ILE A 16 -13.01 4.89 -8.06
C ILE A 16 -13.40 5.84 -9.19
N GLU A 17 -13.99 5.32 -10.27
CA GLU A 17 -14.47 6.12 -11.41
C GLU A 17 -15.47 7.18 -10.96
N ALA A 18 -16.52 6.77 -10.24
CA ALA A 18 -17.57 7.68 -9.78
C ALA A 18 -17.03 8.79 -8.86
N VAL A 19 -16.12 8.48 -7.93
CA VAL A 19 -15.48 9.49 -7.07
C VAL A 19 -14.58 10.41 -7.88
N SER A 20 -13.84 9.86 -8.84
CA SER A 20 -12.92 10.61 -9.70
C SER A 20 -13.63 11.63 -10.59
N GLN A 21 -14.89 11.39 -10.96
CA GLN A 21 -15.72 12.38 -11.67
C GLN A 21 -15.95 13.67 -10.88
N SER A 22 -15.90 13.59 -9.54
CA SER A 22 -16.01 14.76 -8.65
C SER A 22 -14.64 15.30 -8.25
N CYS A 23 -13.71 14.44 -7.87
CA CYS A 23 -12.35 14.80 -7.49
C CYS A 23 -11.37 13.67 -7.82
N LEU A 24 -10.52 13.89 -8.82
CA LEU A 24 -9.53 12.91 -9.25
C LEU A 24 -8.55 12.54 -8.13
N THR A 25 -8.12 13.52 -7.33
CA THR A 25 -7.19 13.28 -6.21
C THR A 25 -7.81 12.34 -5.17
N THR A 26 -9.08 12.52 -4.83
CA THR A 26 -9.78 11.63 -3.88
C THR A 26 -9.97 10.24 -4.48
N GLY A 27 -10.30 10.14 -5.77
CA GLY A 27 -10.36 8.85 -6.46
C GLY A 27 -9.02 8.11 -6.44
N PHE A 28 -7.91 8.83 -6.62
CA PHE A 28 -6.57 8.26 -6.54
C PHE A 28 -6.19 7.82 -5.12
N CYS A 29 -6.59 8.56 -4.07
CA CYS A 29 -6.43 8.12 -2.68
C CYS A 29 -7.20 6.81 -2.40
N LEU A 30 -8.42 6.67 -2.93
CA LEU A 30 -9.18 5.40 -2.84
C LEU A 30 -8.47 4.25 -3.54
N TRP A 31 -7.89 4.51 -4.71
CA TRP A 31 -7.05 3.51 -5.38
C TRP A 31 -5.85 3.10 -4.51
N CYS A 32 -5.17 4.05 -3.87
CA CYS A 32 -4.05 3.77 -2.96
C CYS A 32 -4.48 2.89 -1.77
N GLN A 33 -5.63 3.19 -1.16
CA GLN A 33 -6.22 2.39 -0.08
C GLN A 33 -6.46 0.93 -0.52
N LEU A 34 -7.04 0.74 -1.70
CA LEU A 34 -7.33 -0.58 -2.27
C LEU A 34 -6.06 -1.34 -2.71
N ALA A 35 -5.05 -0.62 -3.20
CA ALA A 35 -3.74 -1.20 -3.47
C ALA A 35 -3.11 -1.70 -2.17
N PHE A 36 -3.15 -0.91 -1.09
CA PHE A 36 -2.66 -1.32 0.22
C PHE A 36 -3.40 -2.54 0.79
N SER A 37 -4.73 -2.58 0.64
CA SER A 37 -5.56 -3.76 0.95
C SER A 37 -5.08 -5.03 0.24
N THR A 38 -4.66 -4.92 -1.02
CA THR A 38 -4.09 -6.05 -1.78
C THR A 38 -2.84 -6.59 -1.11
N TYR A 39 -1.97 -5.71 -0.61
CA TYR A 39 -0.74 -6.14 0.05
C TYR A 39 -1.03 -6.87 1.35
N LEU A 40 -1.97 -6.35 2.15
CA LEU A 40 -2.37 -6.99 3.41
C LEU A 40 -2.97 -8.38 3.19
N GLU A 41 -3.82 -8.56 2.18
CA GLU A 41 -4.39 -9.88 1.85
C GLU A 41 -3.34 -10.91 1.43
N ASN A 42 -2.23 -10.45 0.84
CA ASN A 42 -1.12 -11.32 0.42
C ASN A 42 -0.04 -11.45 1.49
N ALA A 43 -0.16 -10.77 2.63
CA ALA A 43 0.80 -10.88 3.72
C ALA A 43 0.69 -12.26 4.39
N THR A 44 1.84 -12.87 4.71
CA THR A 44 1.89 -14.19 5.35
C THR A 44 1.57 -14.16 6.85
N GLN A 45 1.62 -12.98 7.46
CA GLN A 45 1.53 -12.74 8.88
C GLN A 45 0.05 -12.53 9.24
N PRO A 46 -0.55 -13.39 10.08
CA PRO A 46 -1.99 -13.38 10.32
C PRO A 46 -2.58 -12.06 10.86
N HIS A 47 -1.80 -11.25 11.57
CA HIS A 47 -2.28 -9.97 12.10
C HIS A 47 -2.36 -8.88 11.01
N LEU A 48 -1.54 -8.97 9.96
CA LEU A 48 -1.58 -8.03 8.84
C LEU A 48 -2.77 -8.33 7.93
N ASN A 49 -2.98 -9.60 7.60
CA ASN A 49 -4.04 -10.00 6.67
C ASN A 49 -5.44 -10.06 7.30
N ASN A 50 -5.55 -10.12 8.64
CA ASN A 50 -6.83 -10.11 9.35
C ASN A 50 -7.08 -8.77 10.05
N ASP A 51 -6.36 -8.48 11.13
CA ASP A 51 -6.70 -7.37 12.03
C ASP A 51 -6.49 -6.01 11.34
N LEU A 52 -5.28 -5.80 10.78
CA LEU A 52 -4.96 -4.55 10.09
C LEU A 52 -5.82 -4.36 8.83
N GLN A 53 -6.12 -5.47 8.13
CA GLN A 53 -7.02 -5.46 6.99
C GLN A 53 -8.44 -5.03 7.39
N GLN A 54 -8.98 -5.49 8.52
CA GLN A 54 -10.28 -5.02 9.00
C GLN A 54 -10.28 -3.54 9.36
N GLN A 55 -9.23 -3.03 10.01
CA GLN A 55 -9.09 -1.61 10.32
C GLN A 55 -9.01 -0.76 9.05
N LEU A 56 -8.34 -1.25 8.02
CA LEU A 56 -8.24 -0.56 6.73
C LEU A 56 -9.60 -0.47 6.02
N LEU A 57 -10.36 -1.57 6.03
CA LEU A 57 -11.68 -1.65 5.38
C LEU A 57 -12.76 -0.89 6.14
N SER A 58 -12.64 -0.76 7.46
CA SER A 58 -13.52 0.09 8.28
C SER A 58 -13.22 1.58 8.12
N GLY A 59 -12.05 1.93 7.58
CA GLY A 59 -11.55 3.29 7.47
C GLY A 59 -10.98 3.84 8.78
N GLU A 60 -10.72 2.98 9.77
CA GLU A 60 -10.02 3.36 11.00
C GLU A 60 -8.58 3.76 10.75
N ILE A 61 -7.95 3.11 9.76
CA ILE A 61 -6.61 3.45 9.27
C ILE A 61 -6.61 3.71 7.77
N LEU A 62 -5.59 4.44 7.32
CA LEU A 62 -5.37 4.73 5.90
C LEU A 62 -4.05 4.13 5.42
N GLY A 63 -4.05 3.69 4.17
CA GLY A 63 -2.98 2.95 3.52
C GLY A 63 -2.40 3.67 2.30
N ALA A 64 -1.08 3.63 2.16
CA ALA A 64 -0.33 4.25 1.09
C ALA A 64 0.54 3.24 0.32
N THR A 65 0.97 3.63 -0.90
CA THR A 65 1.73 2.76 -1.80
C THR A 65 3.19 3.22 -1.94
N GLY A 66 4.13 2.45 -1.40
CA GLY A 66 5.57 2.72 -1.46
C GLY A 66 6.35 1.91 -2.49
N LEU A 67 5.68 1.30 -3.48
CA LEU A 67 6.29 0.33 -4.40
C LEU A 67 7.01 0.93 -5.62
N SER A 68 6.89 2.23 -5.89
CA SER A 68 7.43 2.79 -7.15
C SER A 68 8.95 2.65 -7.29
N ASN A 69 9.71 2.89 -6.22
CA ASN A 69 11.16 2.71 -6.21
C ASN A 69 11.58 1.24 -6.22
N PRO A 70 11.01 0.34 -5.39
CA PRO A 70 11.24 -1.10 -5.50
C PRO A 70 10.98 -1.65 -6.90
N MET A 71 9.83 -1.34 -7.50
CA MET A 71 9.49 -1.80 -8.85
C MET A 71 10.50 -1.35 -9.90
N LYS A 72 10.97 -0.10 -9.83
CA LYS A 72 12.00 0.37 -10.77
C LYS A 72 13.36 -0.28 -10.50
N SER A 73 13.70 -0.53 -9.24
CA SER A 73 14.95 -1.20 -8.87
C SER A 73 14.97 -2.65 -9.35
N PHE A 74 13.87 -3.39 -9.19
CA PHE A 74 13.74 -4.76 -9.67
C PHE A 74 13.74 -4.89 -11.20
N ASN A 75 13.63 -3.76 -11.90
CA ASN A 75 13.71 -3.66 -13.36
C ASN A 75 14.98 -2.92 -13.83
N ASP A 76 16.01 -2.83 -12.98
CA ASP A 76 17.31 -2.21 -13.27
C ASP A 76 17.26 -0.74 -13.73
N LEU A 77 16.20 -0.01 -13.37
CA LEU A 77 15.99 1.38 -13.79
C LEU A 77 16.61 2.40 -12.83
N GLU A 78 16.63 2.11 -11.53
CA GLU A 78 17.26 2.93 -10.50
C GLU A 78 17.69 2.04 -9.32
N LYS A 79 18.40 2.58 -8.33
CA LYS A 79 18.71 1.83 -7.10
C LYS A 79 17.55 1.91 -6.11
N LEU A 80 17.45 0.93 -5.22
CA LEU A 80 16.64 1.08 -4.01
C LEU A 80 17.12 2.28 -3.19
N ASN A 81 16.17 3.08 -2.72
CA ASN A 81 16.42 4.28 -1.94
C ASN A 81 16.26 4.06 -0.43
N LEU A 82 15.77 2.87 -0.04
CA LEU A 82 15.67 2.44 1.35
C LEU A 82 16.61 1.26 1.59
N GLU A 83 17.31 1.32 2.70
CA GLU A 83 18.14 0.24 3.23
C GLU A 83 17.50 -0.24 4.54
N HIS A 84 17.65 -1.54 4.83
CA HIS A 84 17.16 -2.12 6.06
C HIS A 84 18.26 -2.90 6.78
N THR A 85 18.23 -2.90 8.10
CA THR A 85 19.11 -3.71 8.93
C THR A 85 18.39 -4.10 10.22
N TYR A 86 18.79 -5.20 10.85
CA TYR A 86 18.28 -5.59 12.16
C TYR A 86 19.31 -5.25 13.22
N VAL A 87 18.92 -4.43 14.21
CA VAL A 87 19.73 -4.08 15.38
C VAL A 87 18.96 -4.52 16.62
N ASP A 88 19.57 -5.40 17.43
CA ASP A 88 18.95 -5.96 18.64
C ASP A 88 17.53 -6.54 18.42
N GLY A 89 17.30 -7.13 17.24
CA GLY A 89 16.01 -7.73 16.86
C GLY A 89 14.96 -6.73 16.34
N GLN A 90 15.30 -5.44 16.25
CA GLN A 90 14.43 -4.40 15.69
C GLN A 90 14.81 -4.10 14.23
N LEU A 91 13.79 -3.98 13.37
CA LEU A 91 13.97 -3.52 12.00
C LEU A 91 14.27 -2.02 12.00
N VAL A 92 15.45 -1.65 11.54
CA VAL A 92 15.88 -0.27 11.32
C VAL A 92 15.90 -0.02 9.82
N VAL A 93 15.12 0.96 9.38
CA VAL A 93 15.04 1.37 7.98
C VAL A 93 15.59 2.78 7.83
N SER A 94 16.48 2.99 6.87
CA SER A 94 17.07 4.30 6.58
C SER A 94 17.04 4.60 5.10
N GLY A 95 16.86 5.88 4.74
CA GLY A 95 16.89 6.33 3.36
C GLY A 95 15.82 7.37 3.07
N ARG A 96 15.39 7.45 1.81
CA ARG A 96 14.38 8.41 1.37
C ARG A 96 13.40 7.78 0.40
N MET A 97 12.11 7.98 0.65
CA MET A 97 11.05 7.55 -0.25
C MET A 97 10.18 8.75 -0.65
N PRO A 98 10.53 9.46 -1.73
CA PRO A 98 9.73 10.59 -2.21
C PRO A 98 8.47 10.11 -2.94
N ALA A 99 7.46 11.00 -3.02
CA ALA A 99 6.26 10.81 -3.84
C ALA A 99 5.42 9.56 -3.49
N VAL A 100 5.40 9.15 -2.22
CA VAL A 100 4.47 8.14 -1.73
C VAL A 100 3.07 8.75 -1.75
N SER A 101 2.18 8.15 -2.52
CA SER A 101 0.81 8.64 -2.65
C SER A 101 -0.03 8.20 -1.45
N ASN A 102 -0.92 9.09 -0.99
CA ASN A 102 -1.78 8.88 0.16
C ASN A 102 -1.03 8.72 1.51
N ILE A 103 0.22 9.18 1.63
CA ILE A 103 0.96 9.16 2.90
C ILE A 103 0.67 10.40 3.75
N GLN A 104 0.49 10.21 5.04
CA GLN A 104 0.42 11.26 6.05
C GLN A 104 0.91 10.69 7.40
N GLU A 105 1.00 11.55 8.42
CA GLU A 105 1.09 11.11 9.82
C GLU A 105 0.01 10.07 10.11
N ASP A 106 0.38 9.02 10.86
CA ASP A 106 -0.47 7.88 11.24
C ASP A 106 -0.99 6.98 10.10
N HIS A 107 -0.58 7.21 8.85
CA HIS A 107 -0.89 6.30 7.75
C HIS A 107 0.09 5.13 7.71
N TYR A 108 -0.44 3.96 7.33
CA TYR A 108 0.37 2.79 7.02
C TYR A 108 0.79 2.83 5.55
N PHE A 109 1.93 2.24 5.23
CA PHE A 109 2.35 2.06 3.85
C PHE A 109 3.08 0.75 3.68
N TRP A 110 3.02 0.22 2.46
CA TRP A 110 3.82 -0.95 2.08
C TRP A 110 5.03 -0.51 1.28
N CYS A 111 6.20 -1.04 1.64
CA CYS A 111 7.41 -0.95 0.85
C CYS A 111 8.05 -2.34 0.77
N ASP A 112 8.88 -2.54 -0.25
CA ASP A 112 9.61 -3.78 -0.44
C ASP A 112 11.11 -3.50 -0.42
N PHE A 113 11.87 -4.47 0.07
CA PHE A 113 13.32 -4.42 0.13
C PHE A 113 13.87 -5.56 -0.71
N GLU A 114 15.07 -5.40 -1.25
CA GLU A 114 15.78 -6.55 -1.83
C GLU A 114 16.00 -7.61 -0.75
N ALA A 115 15.78 -8.87 -1.10
CA ALA A 115 15.97 -10.03 -0.24
C ALA A 115 17.45 -10.39 -0.07
#